data_AF-A0A2D8GBK2-F1
#
_entry.id   AF-A0A2D8GBK2-F1
#
_cell.length_a   1.000
_cell.length_b   1.000
_cell.length_c   1.000
_cell.angle_alpha   90.00
_cell.angle_beta   90.00
_cell.angle_gamma   90.00
#
_symmetry.space_group_name_H-M   'P 1'
#
loop_
_entity.id
_entity.type
_entity.pdbx_description
1 polymer ?
#
loop_
_entity_poly.entity_id
_entity_poly.type
_entity_poly.pdbx_seq_one_letter_code
_entity_poly.pdbx_strand_id
1 'polypeptide(L)'
;MGNINFFFIICLIIFLCNSCATLNKAQGELHYNNHISKGQELQDLKKAFDLGAINKEEYDLMKEKIINDRYVKELIEKFDDDDEEESHRKASLNIEI
;
A
#
# COMPACT_ATOMS: atom_id res chain seq x y z
N MET A 1 26.46 13.17 48.59
CA MET A 1 26.86 13.22 47.17
C MET A 1 26.27 12.09 46.28
N GLY A 2 25.94 10.90 46.80
CA GLY A 2 25.44 9.78 45.95
C GLY A 2 24.03 9.94 45.39
N ASN A 3 23.10 10.54 46.14
CA ASN A 3 21.68 10.58 45.77
C ASN A 3 21.37 11.56 44.62
N ILE A 4 22.16 12.61 44.47
CA ILE A 4 22.02 13.61 43.40
C ILE A 4 22.42 13.03 42.04
N ASN A 5 23.52 12.26 41.99
CA ASN A 5 23.94 11.57 40.76
C ASN A 5 22.93 10.50 40.32
N PHE A 6 22.31 9.80 41.28
CA PHE A 6 21.28 8.81 40.99
C PHE A 6 20.03 9.44 40.35
N PHE A 7 19.60 10.61 40.86
CA PHE A 7 18.48 11.35 40.29
C PHE A 7 18.76 11.79 38.84
N PHE A 8 19.96 12.29 38.56
CA PHE A 8 20.36 12.67 37.20
C PHE A 8 20.36 11.49 36.22
N ILE A 9 20.81 10.31 36.67
CA ILE A 9 20.80 9.09 35.84
C ILE A 9 19.37 8.67 35.50
N ILE A 10 18.44 8.72 36.46
CA ILE A 10 17.03 8.40 36.23
C ILE A 10 16.39 9.38 35.24
N CYS A 11 16.62 10.68 35.39
CA CYS A 11 16.12 11.69 34.46
C CYS A 11 16.63 11.45 33.04
N LEU A 12 17.89 11.04 32.88
CA LEU A 12 18.49 10.77 31.58
C LEU A 12 17.87 9.53 30.91
N ILE A 13 17.59 8.47 31.67
CA ILE A 13 16.88 7.28 31.17
C ILE A 13 15.45 7.64 30.72
N ILE A 14 14.71 8.40 31.52
CA ILE A 14 13.35 8.84 31.16
C ILE A 14 13.39 9.70 29.88
N PHE A 15 14.37 10.59 29.74
CA PHE A 15 14.52 11.42 28.54
C PHE A 15 14.76 10.58 27.28
N LEU A 16 15.60 9.53 27.39
CA LEU A 16 15.86 8.60 26.28
C LEU A 16 14.65 7.71 25.94
N CYS A 17 13.84 7.33 26.93
CA CYS A 17 12.65 6.50 26.71
C CYS A 17 11.47 7.26 26.10
N ASN A 18 11.36 8.59 26.29
CA ASN A 18 10.30 9.40 25.71
C ASN A 18 10.48 9.66 24.20
N SER A 19 11.63 9.32 23.62
CA SER A 19 11.88 9.51 22.18
C SER A 19 11.30 8.41 21.27
N CYS A 20 10.68 7.35 21.81
CA CYS A 20 10.26 6.20 20.98
C CYS A 20 8.86 5.64 21.29
N ALA A 21 7.86 6.49 21.53
CA ALA A 21 6.48 6.04 21.71
C ALA A 21 5.42 6.90 21.01
N THR A 22 5.73 7.51 19.86
CA THR A 22 4.68 7.95 18.93
C THR A 22 4.57 6.96 17.78
N LEU A 23 4.13 5.74 18.11
CA LEU A 23 3.58 4.84 17.11
C LEU A 23 2.14 5.32 16.84
N ASN A 24 2.03 6.45 16.14
CA ASN A 24 0.77 6.78 15.49
C ASN A 24 0.52 5.63 14.52
N LYS A 25 -0.46 4.78 14.83
CA LYS A 25 -0.95 3.77 13.91
C LYS A 25 -1.43 4.55 12.69
N ALA A 26 -0.56 4.69 11.70
CA ALA A 26 -0.92 5.30 10.43
C ALA A 26 -2.01 4.40 9.87
N GLN A 27 -3.26 4.84 10.02
CA GLN A 27 -4.39 4.27 9.33
C GLN A 27 -4.17 4.71 7.87
N GLY A 28 -3.33 3.97 7.16
CA GLY A 28 -2.96 4.28 5.80
C GLY A 28 -4.20 4.12 4.92
N GLU A 29 -4.89 5.22 4.65
CA GLU A 29 -5.84 5.24 3.55
C GLU A 29 -5.04 5.18 2.25
N LEU A 30 -5.20 4.09 1.50
CA LEU A 30 -4.61 3.98 0.17
C LEU A 30 -5.39 4.91 -0.77
N HIS A 31 -4.90 6.14 -0.96
CA HIS A 31 -5.45 7.06 -1.95
C HIS A 31 -4.98 6.64 -3.34
N TYR A 32 -5.71 5.73 -3.98
CA TYR A 32 -5.46 5.33 -5.37
C TYR A 32 -6.17 6.31 -6.30
N ASN A 33 -5.40 7.22 -6.92
CA ASN A 33 -5.90 8.11 -7.95
C ASN A 33 -5.32 7.70 -9.30
N ASN A 34 -6.09 6.99 -10.13
CA ASN A 34 -5.70 6.69 -11.50
C ASN A 34 -6.19 7.80 -12.43
N HIS A 35 -5.29 8.69 -12.85
CA HIS A 35 -5.61 9.76 -13.79
C HIS A 35 -5.63 9.29 -15.26
N ILE A 36 -5.30 8.02 -15.52
CA ILE A 36 -5.33 7.43 -16.85
C ILE A 36 -6.68 6.70 -17.02
N SER A 37 -7.44 7.06 -18.05
CA SER A 37 -8.68 6.35 -18.35
C SER A 37 -8.39 4.93 -18.90
N LYS A 38 -9.30 3.98 -18.65
CA LYS A 38 -9.25 2.64 -19.27
C LYS A 38 -9.06 2.68 -20.79
N GLY A 39 -9.65 3.69 -21.46
CA GLY A 39 -9.51 3.86 -22.91
C GLY A 39 -8.07 4.14 -23.32
N GLN A 40 -7.36 4.96 -22.55
CA GLN A 40 -5.95 5.28 -22.78
C GLN A 40 -5.06 4.05 -22.51
N GLU A 41 -5.31 3.31 -21.42
CA GLU A 41 -4.58 2.07 -21.11
C GLU A 41 -4.75 1.02 -22.23
N LEU A 42 -5.96 0.87 -22.75
CA LEU A 42 -6.24 -0.05 -23.87
C LEU A 42 -5.57 0.39 -25.18
N GLN A 43 -5.48 1.70 -25.43
CA GLN A 43 -4.81 2.23 -26.61
C GLN A 43 -3.30 1.95 -26.55
N ASP A 44 -2.69 2.16 -25.39
CA ASP A 44 -1.26 1.91 -25.17
C ASP A 44 -0.96 0.40 -25.23
N LEU A 45 -1.84 -0.43 -24.65
CA LEU A 45 -1.75 -1.88 -24.75
C LEU A 45 -1.82 -2.37 -26.21
N LYS A 46 -2.73 -1.81 -27.02
CA LYS A 46 -2.82 -2.13 -28.46
C LYS A 46 -1.55 -1.73 -29.19
N LYS A 47 -0.99 -0.56 -28.88
CA LYS A 47 0.26 -0.10 -29.48
C LYS A 47 1.42 -1.03 -29.15
N ALA A 48 1.52 -1.53 -27.91
CA ALA A 48 2.53 -2.51 -27.53
C ALA A 48 2.40 -3.82 -28.31
N PHE A 49 1.17 -4.30 -28.51
CA PHE A 49 0.89 -5.49 -29.33
C PHE A 49 1.22 -5.26 -30.81
N ASP A 50 0.82 -4.12 -31.38
CA ASP A 50 1.09 -3.77 -32.78
C ASP A 50 2.61 -3.67 -33.05
N LEU A 51 3.40 -3.24 -32.05
CA LEU A 51 4.86 -3.17 -32.12
C LEU A 51 5.55 -4.53 -31.88
N GLY A 52 4.79 -5.58 -31.57
CA GLY A 52 5.32 -6.91 -31.26
C GLY A 52 6.06 -6.98 -29.92
N ALA A 53 5.86 -6.00 -29.03
CA ALA A 53 6.47 -5.98 -27.70
C ALA A 53 5.83 -7.01 -26.75
N ILE A 54 4.59 -7.38 -27.02
CA ILE A 54 3.84 -8.44 -26.32
C ILE A 54 3.16 -9.35 -27.36
N ASN A 55 2.90 -10.59 -26.96
CA ASN A 55 2.19 -11.55 -27.79
C ASN A 55 0.65 -11.46 -27.59
N LYS A 56 -0.07 -12.29 -28.34
CA LYS A 56 -1.55 -12.26 -28.36
C LYS A 56 -2.16 -12.68 -27.02
N GLU A 57 -1.58 -13.66 -26.34
CA GLU A 57 -2.07 -14.17 -25.06
C GLU A 57 -1.87 -13.10 -23.97
N GLU A 58 -0.71 -12.46 -23.94
CA GLU A 58 -0.41 -11.35 -23.03
C GLU A 58 -1.34 -10.15 -23.27
N TYR A 59 -1.59 -9.82 -24.54
CA TYR A 59 -2.52 -8.76 -24.91
C TYR A 59 -3.95 -9.04 -24.41
N ASP A 60 -4.46 -10.25 -24.63
CA ASP A 60 -5.82 -10.61 -24.24
C ASP A 60 -5.97 -10.66 -22.70
N LEU A 61 -4.97 -11.18 -21.99
CA LEU A 61 -4.94 -11.19 -20.51
C LEU A 61 -4.96 -9.77 -19.93
N MET A 62 -4.07 -8.90 -20.42
CA MET A 62 -3.95 -7.53 -19.92
C MET A 62 -5.19 -6.70 -20.24
N LYS A 63 -5.77 -6.89 -21.42
CA LYS A 63 -7.03 -6.26 -21.82
C LYS A 63 -8.16 -6.62 -20.85
N GLU A 64 -8.27 -7.90 -20.50
CA GLU A 64 -9.28 -8.37 -19.55
C GLU A 64 -9.05 -7.79 -18.13
N LYS A 65 -7.80 -7.65 -17.70
CA LYS A 65 -7.46 -7.02 -16.41
C LYS A 65 -7.85 -5.54 -16.35
N ILE A 66 -7.57 -4.78 -17.41
CA ILE A 66 -7.93 -3.35 -17.51
C ILE A 66 -9.46 -3.16 -17.51
N ILE A 67 -10.17 -3.95 -18.31
CA ILE A 67 -11.64 -3.83 -18.42
C ILE A 67 -12.32 -4.14 -17.08
N ASN A 68 -11.88 -5.19 -16.39
CA ASN A 68 -12.52 -5.69 -15.17
C ASN A 68 -11.99 -5.07 -13.87
N ASP A 69 -11.12 -4.05 -13.93
CA ASP A 69 -10.43 -3.45 -12.77
C ASP A 69 -9.76 -4.51 -11.87
N ARG A 70 -9.28 -5.61 -12.45
CA ARG A 70 -8.69 -6.70 -11.66
C ARG A 70 -7.43 -6.28 -10.92
N TYR A 71 -6.76 -5.21 -11.34
CA TYR A 71 -5.64 -4.64 -10.59
C TYR A 71 -6.04 -4.25 -9.17
N VAL A 72 -7.21 -3.63 -9.00
CA VAL A 72 -7.71 -3.20 -7.68
C VAL A 72 -8.05 -4.42 -6.82
N LYS A 73 -8.70 -5.44 -7.41
CA LYS A 73 -9.05 -6.66 -6.67
C LYS A 73 -7.83 -7.47 -6.26
N GLU A 74 -6.86 -7.65 -7.16
CA GLU A 74 -5.58 -8.31 -6.86
C GLU A 74 -4.77 -7.53 -5.81
N LEU A 75 -4.87 -6.19 -5.80
CA LEU A 75 -4.29 -5.34 -4.75
C LEU A 75 -4.95 -5.62 -3.39
N ILE A 76 -6.28 -5.62 -3.32
CA ILE A 76 -7.03 -5.90 -2.09
C ILE A 76 -6.72 -7.31 -1.56
N GLU A 77 -6.77 -8.33 -2.43
CA GLU A 77 -6.50 -9.73 -2.05
C GLU A 77 -5.09 -9.91 -1.49
N LYS A 78 -4.07 -9.24 -2.06
CA LYS A 78 -2.71 -9.27 -1.51
C LYS A 78 -2.59 -8.67 -0.11
N PHE A 79 -3.46 -7.75 0.28
CA PHE A 79 -3.47 -7.22 1.65
C PHE A 79 -4.23 -8.13 2.62
N ASP A 80 -5.12 -9.00 2.14
CA ASP A 80 -5.89 -9.94 2.96
C ASP A 80 -5.11 -11.24 3.27
N ASP A 81 -4.19 -11.67 2.39
CA ASP A 81 -3.46 -12.94 2.53
C ASP A 81 -2.25 -12.91 3.51
N ASP A 82 -1.84 -11.73 3.99
CA ASP A 82 -0.70 -11.59 4.94
C ASP A 82 -1.11 -11.67 6.43
N ASP A 83 -2.40 -11.84 6.74
CA ASP A 83 -2.93 -11.84 8.12
C ASP A 83 -3.45 -13.24 8.56
N GLU A 84 -2.60 -14.28 8.53
CA GLU A 84 -2.72 -15.40 9.49
C GLU A 84 -2.23 -14.93 10.88
N GLU A 85 -2.95 -14.01 11.52
CA GLU A 85 -3.16 -13.89 12.98
C GLU A 85 -4.13 -12.73 13.28
N GLU A 86 -5.41 -13.10 13.45
CA GLU A 86 -6.41 -12.46 14.31
C GLU A 86 -6.29 -10.94 14.58
N SER A 87 -6.69 -10.09 13.62
CA SER A 87 -7.26 -8.77 13.96
C SER A 87 -7.99 -8.17 12.76
N HIS A 88 -9.32 -8.07 12.85
CA HIS A 88 -10.17 -7.34 11.90
C HIS A 88 -9.69 -5.88 11.70
N ARG A 89 -8.75 -5.65 10.78
CA ARG A 89 -8.39 -4.32 10.31
C ARG A 89 -9.01 -4.16 8.94
N LYS A 90 -10.27 -3.73 8.94
CA LYS A 90 -10.91 -3.22 7.72
C LYS A 90 -10.17 -1.94 7.32
N ALA A 91 -9.19 -2.05 6.42
CA ALA A 91 -8.76 -0.91 5.63
C ALA A 91 -9.93 -0.55 4.71
N SER A 92 -10.48 0.65 4.86
CA SER A 92 -11.52 1.16 3.96
C SER A 92 -10.86 1.69 2.69
N LEU A 93 -11.04 0.99 1.57
CA LEU A 93 -10.63 1.47 0.25
C LEU A 93 -11.72 2.41 -0.29
N ASN A 94 -11.46 3.71 -0.32
CA ASN A 94 -12.29 4.65 -1.06
C ASN A 94 -11.71 4.79 -2.48
N ILE A 95 -12.39 4.19 -3.45
CA ILE A 95 -12.08 4.34 -4.87
C ILE A 95 -13.10 5.32 -5.44
N GLU A 96 -12.64 6.49 -5.89
CA GLU A 96 -13.44 7.37 -6.74
C GLU A 96 -13.19 6.95 -8.20
N ILE A 97 -14.24 6.46 -8.88
CA ILE A 97 -14.24 6.01 -10.29
C ILE A 97 -14.92 7.06 -11.16
#